data_AF-D4Z8S9-F1
#
_entry.id   AF-D4Z8S9-F1
#
_cell.length_a   1.000
_cell.length_b   1.000
_cell.length_c   1.000
_cell.angle_alpha   90.00
_cell.angle_beta   90.00
_cell.angle_gamma   90.00
#
_symmetry.space_group_name_H-M   'P 1'
#
loop_
_entity.id
_entity.type
_entity.pdbx_description
1 polymer ?
#
loop_
_entity_poly.entity_id
_entity_poly.type
_entity_poly.pdbx_seq_one_letter_code
_entity_poly.pdbx_strand_id
1 'polypeptide(L)' 'MSKSANNDTRLTPWALRRAQIIERARELAKSGAYRSWETVALHLIADGYEDARDILDDPVLREELDSYCGRESDRA' A
#
# COMPACT_ATOMS: atom_id res chain seq x y z
N MET A 1 3.43 -41.45 3.64
CA MET A 1 3.38 -40.71 2.36
C MET A 1 3.47 -39.23 2.66
N SER A 2 4.67 -38.66 2.60
CA SER A 2 4.90 -37.23 2.84
C SER A 2 4.81 -36.50 1.51
N LYS A 3 3.72 -35.76 1.27
CA LYS A 3 3.68 -34.77 0.18
C LYS A 3 3.98 -33.41 0.79
N SER A 4 5.26 -33.04 0.72
CA SER A 4 5.77 -31.72 1.08
C SER A 4 5.03 -30.63 0.30
N ALA A 5 4.57 -29.62 1.03
CA ALA A 5 3.95 -28.42 0.51
C ALA A 5 4.98 -27.60 -0.29
N ASN A 6 4.93 -27.70 -1.62
CA ASN A 6 5.59 -26.72 -2.48
C ASN A 6 4.53 -25.74 -2.99
N ASN A 7 4.10 -24.86 -2.10
CA ASN A 7 3.40 -23.63 -2.46
C ASN A 7 4.45 -22.64 -2.98
N ASP A 8 5.00 -22.94 -4.16
CA ASP A 8 5.86 -22.04 -4.93
C ASP A 8 4.99 -20.85 -5.33
N THR A 9 4.85 -19.89 -4.42
CA THR A 9 4.03 -18.69 -4.59
C THR A 9 4.77 -17.79 -5.56
N ARG A 10 4.81 -18.19 -6.83
CA ARG A 10 5.24 -17.33 -7.93
C ARG A 10 4.19 -16.26 -8.06
N LEU A 11 4.35 -15.19 -7.29
CA LEU A 11 3.60 -13.96 -7.51
C LEU A 11 3.85 -13.57 -8.96
N THR A 12 2.77 -13.34 -9.70
CA THR A 12 2.88 -12.76 -11.03
C THR A 12 3.57 -11.39 -10.90
N PRO A 13 4.25 -10.90 -11.95
CA PRO A 13 4.90 -9.59 -11.92
C PRO A 13 3.97 -8.46 -11.45
N TRP A 14 2.70 -8.55 -11.85
CA TRP A 14 1.62 -7.67 -11.37
C TRP A 14 1.38 -7.77 -9.87
N ALA A 15 1.23 -8.99 -9.31
CA ALA A 15 0.98 -9.18 -7.89
C ALA A 15 2.16 -8.71 -7.02
N LEU A 16 3.39 -8.89 -7.50
CA LEU A 16 4.58 -8.36 -6.84
C LEU A 16 4.59 -6.83 -6.86
N ARG A 17 4.31 -6.21 -8.01
CA ARG A 17 4.22 -4.74 -8.12
C ARG A 17 3.15 -4.17 -7.20
N ARG A 18 1.98 -4.81 -7.16
CA ARG A 18 0.88 -4.46 -6.25
C ARG A 18 1.31 -4.53 -4.80
N ALA A 19 1.99 -5.60 -4.39
CA ALA A 19 2.48 -5.75 -3.02
C ALA A 19 3.49 -4.66 -2.64
N GLN A 20 4.42 -4.32 -3.53
CA GLN A 20 5.40 -3.25 -3.32
C GLN A 20 4.74 -1.88 -3.16
N ILE A 21 3.76 -1.56 -4.01
CA ILE A 21 3.00 -0.30 -3.92
C ILE A 21 2.25 -0.20 -2.60
N ILE A 22 1.58 -1.28 -2.19
CA ILE A 22 0.83 -1.32 -0.91
C ILE A 22 1.79 -1.17 0.28
N GLU A 23 2.91 -1.89 0.29
CA GLU A 23 3.90 -1.80 1.35
C GLU A 23 4.44 -0.37 1.47
N ARG A 24 4.81 0.23 0.34
CA ARG A 24 5.32 1.60 0.30
C ARG A 24 4.29 2.63 0.73
N ALA A 25 3.03 2.46 0.28
CA ALA A 25 1.92 3.32 0.70
C ALA A 25 1.72 3.28 2.22
N ARG A 26 1.79 2.09 2.82
CA ARG A 26 1.69 1.92 4.27
C ARG A 26 2.84 2.58 5.02
N GLU A 27 4.07 2.45 4.53
CA GLU A 27 5.23 3.15 5.13
C GLU A 27 5.03 4.67 5.13
N LEU A 28 4.60 5.22 3.99
CA LEU A 28 4.32 6.65 3.83
C LEU A 28 3.19 7.09 4.76
N ALA A 29 2.07 6.37 4.79
CA ALA A 29 0.95 6.69 5.67
C ALA A 29 1.34 6.62 7.16
N LYS A 30 2.14 5.63 7.56
CA LYS A 30 2.65 5.49 8.94
C LYS A 30 3.66 6.54 9.34
N SER A 31 4.34 7.18 8.38
CA SER A 31 5.30 8.25 8.66
C SER A 31 4.64 9.52 9.21
N GLY A 32 3.31 9.66 9.10
CA GLY A 32 2.59 10.87 9.50
C GLY A 32 2.76 12.06 8.54
N ALA A 33 3.61 11.94 7.52
CA ALA A 33 3.86 13.02 6.55
C ALA A 33 2.67 13.28 5.60
N TYR A 34 1.70 12.37 5.54
CA TYR A 34 0.56 12.43 4.63
C TYR A 34 -0.74 12.38 5.42
N ARG A 35 -1.74 13.15 4.95
CA ARG A 35 -3.03 13.33 5.62
C ARG A 35 -4.16 12.49 5.05
N SER A 36 -3.94 11.81 3.93
CA SER A 36 -4.92 10.93 3.29
C SER A 36 -4.25 9.95 2.34
N TRP A 37 -4.94 8.85 2.06
CA TRP A 37 -4.52 7.86 1.05
C TRP A 37 -4.30 8.50 -0.33
N GLU A 38 -5.08 9.50 -0.72
CA GLU A 38 -4.91 10.20 -2.02
C GLU A 38 -3.56 10.91 -2.09
N THR A 39 -3.13 11.54 -0.99
CA THR A 39 -1.85 12.25 -0.95
C THR A 39 -0.68 11.27 -1.05
N VAL A 40 -0.82 10.10 -0.42
CA VAL A 40 0.14 8.99 -0.52
C VAL A 40 0.19 8.46 -1.96
N ALA A 41 -0.96 8.24 -2.60
CA ALA A 41 -1.04 7.77 -3.98
C ALA A 41 -0.38 8.76 -4.95
N LEU A 42 -0.64 10.06 -4.81
CA LEU A 42 -0.01 11.10 -5.63
C LEU A 42 1.52 11.12 -5.48
N HIS A 43 2.03 10.93 -4.25
CA HIS A 43 3.46 10.85 -4.02
C HIS A 43 4.09 9.64 -4.70
N LEU A 44 3.43 8.47 -4.61
CA LEU A 44 3.89 7.26 -5.28
C LEU A 44 3.90 7.40 -6.81
N ILE A 45 2.89 8.06 -7.38
CA ILE A 45 2.86 8.35 -8.82
C ILE A 45 4.06 9.24 -9.22
N ALA A 46 4.37 10.26 -8.42
CA ALA A 46 5.55 11.11 -8.65
C ALA A 46 6.88 10.34 -8.55
N ASP A 47 6.94 9.27 -7.75
CA ASP A 47 8.09 8.39 -7.59
C ASP A 47 8.20 7.31 -8.71
N GLY A 48 7.23 7.27 -9.63
CA GLY A 48 7.21 6.35 -10.78
C GLY A 48 6.25 5.15 -10.65
N TYR A 49 5.42 5.13 -9.60
CA TYR A 49 4.35 4.14 -9.44
C TYR A 49 3.03 4.66 -10.02
N GLU A 50 2.93 4.72 -11.34
CA GLU A 50 1.74 5.22 -12.05
C GLU A 50 0.46 4.44 -11.69
N ASP A 51 0.59 3.13 -11.45
CA ASP A 51 -0.52 2.25 -11.04
C ASP A 51 -0.95 2.46 -9.59
N ALA A 52 -0.25 3.28 -8.80
CA ALA A 52 -0.53 3.41 -7.37
C ALA A 52 -1.95 3.91 -7.12
N ARG A 53 -2.49 4.80 -7.95
CA ARG A 53 -3.86 5.27 -7.78
C ARG A 53 -4.87 4.14 -7.95
N ASP A 54 -4.73 3.32 -8.99
CA ASP A 54 -5.63 2.20 -9.27
C ASP A 54 -5.56 1.13 -8.17
N ILE A 55 -4.34 0.79 -7.75
CA ILE A 55 -4.11 -0.23 -6.71
C ILE A 55 -4.62 0.22 -5.34
N LEU A 56 -4.45 1.50 -5.01
CA LEU A 56 -4.83 2.07 -3.73
C LEU A 56 -6.28 2.56 -3.70
N ASP A 57 -7.00 2.60 -4.82
CA ASP A 57 -8.43 2.96 -4.86
C ASP A 57 -9.35 1.86 -4.30
N ASP A 58 -8.78 0.72 -3.88
CA ASP A 58 -9.51 -0.31 -3.17
C ASP A 58 -10.06 0.22 -1.82
N PRO A 59 -11.36 0.11 -1.54
CA PRO A 59 -11.98 0.73 -0.36
C PRO A 59 -11.41 0.24 0.97
N VAL A 60 -10.94 -1.02 1.05
CA VAL A 60 -10.32 -1.56 2.26
C VAL A 60 -8.93 -0.96 2.47
N LEU A 61 -8.13 -0.86 1.40
CA LEU A 61 -6.83 -0.20 1.45
C LEU A 61 -6.95 1.29 1.76
N ARG A 62 -7.96 1.98 1.19
CA ARG A 62 -8.23 3.40 1.47
C ARG A 62 -8.47 3.62 2.95
N GLU A 63 -9.39 2.86 3.55
CA GLU A 63 -9.69 2.96 4.98
C GLU A 63 -8.46 2.64 5.85
N GLU A 64 -7.68 1.63 5.48
CA GLU A 64 -6.47 1.27 6.20
C GLU A 64 -5.40 2.39 6.14
N LEU A 65 -5.16 2.96 4.97
CA LEU A 65 -4.21 4.05 4.78
C LEU A 65 -4.67 5.33 5.48
N ASP A 66 -5.96 5.68 5.40
CA ASP A 66 -6.52 6.82 6.12
C ASP A 66 -6.45 6.64 7.63
N SER A 67 -6.64 5.41 8.13
CA SER A 67 -6.45 5.09 9.56
C SER A 67 -5.01 5.34 10.02
N TYR A 68 -4.01 5.05 9.16
CA TYR A 68 -2.62 5.39 9.46
C TYR A 68 -2.36 6.90 9.37
N CYS A 69 -2.88 7.58 8.35
CA CYS A 69 -2.69 9.03 8.17
C CYS A 69 -3.38 9.84 9.27
N GLY A 70 -4.57 9.43 9.71
CA GLY A 70 -5.39 10.14 10.71
C GLY A 70 -4.88 10.04 12.14
N ARG A 71 -4.02 9.05 12.44
CA ARG A 71 -3.49 8.81 13.80
C ARG A 71 -2.53 9.90 14.30
N GLU A 72 -1.89 10.68 13.42
CA GLU A 72 -1.08 11.84 13.81
C GLU A 72 -1.91 13.11 13.98
N SER A 73 -3.17 13.13 13.56
CA SER A 73 -4.01 14.33 13.64
C SER A 73 -4.63 14.56 15.03
N ASP A 74 -4.47 13.61 15.98
CA ASP A 74 -4.97 13.69 17.36
C ASP A 74 -3.91 14.15 18.38
N ARG A 75 -2.66 14.39 17.96
CA ARG A 75 -1.61 14.91 18.83
C ARG A 75 -1.51 16.44 18.72
N ALA A 76 -2.51 17.15 19.24
CA ALA A 76 -2.50 18.60 19.43
C ALA A 76 -2.91 18.98 20.86
#